data_AF-A0A976KPR0-F1
#
_entry.id   AF-A0A976KPR0-F1
#
_cell.length_a   1.000
_cell.length_b   1.000
_cell.length_c   1.000
_cell.angle_alpha   90.00
_cell.angle_beta   90.00
_cell.angle_gamma   90.00
#
_symmetry.space_group_name_H-M   'P 1'
#
loop_
_entity.id
_entity.type
_entity.pdbx_description
1 polymer ?
#
loop_
_entity_poly.entity_id
_entity_poly.type
_entity_poly.pdbx_seq_one_letter_code
_entity_poly.pdbx_strand_id
1 'polypeptide(L)' 'MSKKTPSPGVSRQDRISDDGLQRLERQLARGARINTPVLAQWIRRYGEQAREIIKRHGQYSTELDSV' A
#
# COMPACT_ATOMS: atom_id res chain seq x y z
N MET A 1 -2.82 -1.35 -27.26
CA MET A 1 -1.75 -2.13 -26.62
C MET A 1 -0.66 -1.18 -26.15
N SER A 2 -0.61 -0.82 -24.86
CA SER A 2 0.46 0.02 -24.32
C SER A 2 1.35 -0.82 -23.42
N LYS A 3 2.35 -1.47 -24.03
CA LYS A 3 3.44 -2.17 -23.31
C LYS A 3 4.37 -1.10 -22.72
N LYS A 4 4.18 -0.76 -21.44
CA LYS A 4 5.17 0.03 -20.70
C LYS A 4 6.43 -0.82 -20.52
N THR A 5 7.53 -0.39 -21.15
CA THR A 5 8.83 -1.05 -21.07
C THR A 5 9.35 -0.99 -19.63
N PRO A 6 9.75 -2.12 -19.02
CA PRO A 6 10.29 -2.13 -17.67
C PRO A 6 11.71 -1.53 -17.66
N SER A 7 11.91 -0.40 -16.97
CA SER A 7 13.25 0.18 -16.73
C SER A 7 14.21 -0.85 -16.11
N PRO A 8 15.39 -1.10 -16.69
CA PRO A 8 16.40 -1.98 -16.10
C PRO A 8 17.03 -1.26 -14.90
N GLY A 9 17.09 -1.93 -13.75
CA GLY A 9 17.74 -1.40 -12.54
C GLY A 9 16.89 -1.39 -11.27
N VAL A 10 15.56 -1.55 -11.37
CA VAL A 10 14.71 -1.73 -10.19
C VAL A 10 14.50 -3.22 -9.93
N SER A 11 14.97 -3.69 -8.78
CA SER A 11 14.72 -5.06 -8.31
C SER A 11 13.23 -5.35 -8.39
N ARG A 12 12.84 -6.54 -8.85
CA ARG A 12 11.43 -6.94 -9.08
C ARG A 12 10.51 -6.68 -7.88
N GLN A 13 11.08 -6.72 -6.68
CA GLN A 13 10.44 -6.43 -5.40
C GLN A 13 10.00 -4.97 -5.29
N ASP A 14 10.84 -4.04 -5.73
CA ASP A 14 10.60 -2.58 -5.67
C ASP A 14 9.44 -2.16 -6.59
N ARG A 15 9.38 -2.76 -7.78
CA ARG A 15 8.29 -2.49 -8.74
C ARG A 15 6.95 -3.07 -8.31
N ILE A 16 6.96 -4.17 -7.55
CA ILE A 16 5.73 -4.75 -6.95
C ILE A 16 5.27 -3.90 -5.77
N SER A 17 6.22 -3.30 -5.02
CA SER A 17 5.94 -2.34 -3.96
C SER A 17 5.19 -1.11 -4.46
N ASP A 18 5.64 -0.50 -5.56
CA ASP A 18 5.01 0.71 -6.10
C ASP A 18 3.57 0.49 -6.60
N ASP A 19 3.32 -0.56 -7.41
CA ASP A 19 1.96 -0.87 -7.89
C ASP A 19 1.01 -1.27 -6.74
N GLY A 20 1.54 -1.97 -5.74
CA GLY A 20 0.82 -2.32 -4.53
C GLY A 20 0.35 -1.10 -3.76
N LEU A 21 1.28 -0.19 -3.42
CA LEU A 21 0.98 1.04 -2.68
C LEU A 21 0.00 1.94 -3.46
N GLN A 22 0.14 2.03 -4.79
CA GLN A 22 -0.84 2.73 -5.64
C GLN A 22 -2.23 2.10 -5.59
N ARG A 23 -2.36 0.79 -5.42
CA ARG A 23 -3.69 0.15 -5.25
C ARG A 23 -4.28 0.48 -3.89
N LEU A 24 -3.47 0.41 -2.84
CA LEU A 24 -3.90 0.77 -1.48
C LEU A 24 -4.41 2.21 -1.45
N GLU A 25 -3.63 3.15 -1.98
CA GLU A 25 -4.01 4.57 -2.06
C GLU A 25 -5.31 4.75 -2.84
N ARG A 26 -5.46 4.10 -4.00
CA ARG A 26 -6.71 4.16 -4.78
C ARG A 26 -7.92 3.60 -4.04
N GLN A 27 -7.77 2.52 -3.27
CA GLN A 27 -8.85 1.95 -2.47
C GLN A 27 -9.29 2.90 -1.36
N LEU A 28 -8.32 3.49 -0.66
CA LEU A 28 -8.57 4.45 0.42
C LEU A 28 -9.14 5.78 -0.12
N ALA A 29 -8.66 6.26 -1.26
CA ALA A 29 -9.16 7.46 -1.94
C ALA A 29 -10.62 7.31 -2.42
N ARG A 30 -11.05 6.08 -2.72
CA ARG A 30 -12.46 5.77 -3.05
C ARG A 30 -13.37 5.74 -1.81
N GLY A 31 -12.83 5.98 -0.61
CA GLY A 31 -13.59 5.95 0.64
C GLY A 31 -13.95 4.53 1.09
N ALA A 32 -13.27 3.50 0.56
CA ALA A 32 -13.49 2.14 1.01
C ALA A 32 -12.98 1.98 2.45
N ARG A 33 -13.86 1.58 3.37
CA ARG A 33 -13.44 1.12 4.70
C ARG A 33 -12.76 -0.23 4.56
N ILE A 34 -11.44 -0.23 4.60
CA ILE A 34 -10.63 -1.45 4.60
C ILE A 34 -10.54 -1.96 6.03
N ASN A 35 -10.79 -3.25 6.22
CA ASN A 35 -10.70 -3.88 7.53
C ASN A 35 -9.27 -3.81 8.11
N THR A 36 -9.18 -3.63 9.42
CA THR A 36 -7.93 -3.60 10.22
C THR A 36 -6.94 -4.72 9.87
N PRO A 37 -7.30 -6.02 9.80
CA PRO A 37 -6.36 -7.08 9.42
C PRO A 37 -5.77 -6.92 8.02
N VAL A 38 -6.53 -6.36 7.07
CA VAL A 38 -6.05 -6.11 5.71
C VAL A 38 -5.06 -4.96 5.72
N LEU A 39 -5.37 -3.87 6.43
CA LEU A 39 -4.46 -2.73 6.62
C LEU A 39 -3.16 -3.17 7.31
N ALA A 40 -3.25 -4.03 8.33
CA ALA A 40 -2.10 -4.64 8.98
C ALA A 40 -1.23 -5.43 7.99
N GLN A 41 -1.85 -6.24 7.12
CA GLN A 41 -1.13 -6.97 6.09
C GLN A 41 -0.43 -6.03 5.08
N TRP A 42 -1.04 -4.90 4.73
CA TRP A 42 -0.39 -3.87 3.92
C TRP A 42 0.86 -3.31 4.61
N ILE A 43 0.77 -2.97 5.91
CA ILE A 43 1.91 -2.48 6.70
C ILE A 43 3.00 -3.55 6.82
N ARG A 44 2.64 -4.82 7.05
CA ARG A 44 3.63 -5.92 7.12
C ARG A 44 4.34 -6.17 5.78
N ARG A 45 3.66 -5.94 4.65
CA ARG A 45 4.18 -6.21 3.31
C ARG A 45 5.00 -5.07 2.72
N TYR A 46 4.59 -3.83 2.96
CA TYR A 46 5.21 -2.64 2.36
C TYR A 46 5.79 -1.66 3.40
N GLY A 47 5.75 -2.02 4.68
CA GLY A 47 6.37 -1.28 5.76
C GLY A 47 5.75 0.10 5.98
N GLU A 48 6.63 1.07 6.26
CA GLU A 48 6.25 2.43 6.62
C GLU A 48 5.47 3.15 5.53
N GLN A 49 5.77 2.90 4.25
CA GLN A 49 5.08 3.54 3.14
C GLN A 49 3.57 3.25 3.15
N ALA A 50 3.18 2.01 3.46
CA ALA A 50 1.77 1.66 3.64
C ALA A 50 1.17 2.35 4.87
N ARG A 51 1.91 2.41 5.99
CA ARG A 51 1.47 3.10 7.21
C ARG A 51 1.18 4.58 6.96
N GLU A 52 2.03 5.27 6.21
CA GLU A 52 1.85 6.67 5.86
C GLU A 52 0.60 6.89 5.00
N ILE A 53 0.40 6.07 3.96
CA ILE A 53 -0.80 6.15 3.12
C ILE A 53 -2.07 5.95 3.96
N ILE A 54 -2.10 4.94 4.81
CA ILE A 54 -3.25 4.64 5.67
C ILE A 54 -3.55 5.79 6.65
N LYS A 55 -2.50 6.40 7.22
CA LYS A 55 -2.62 7.60 8.08
C LYS A 55 -3.17 8.80 7.31
N ARG A 56 -2.64 9.09 6.11
CA ARG A 56 -3.09 10.21 5.26
C ARG A 56 -4.57 10.12 4.91
N HIS A 57 -5.10 8.91 4.76
CA HIS A 57 -6.52 8.67 4.49
C HIS A 57 -7.40 8.52 5.75
N GLY A 58 -6.85 8.70 6.95
CA GLY A 58 -7.62 8.62 8.20
C GLY A 58 -8.19 7.23 8.51
N GLN A 59 -7.61 6.19 7.93
CA GLN A 59 -7.98 4.79 8.17
C GLN A 59 -7.01 4.10 9.14
N TYR A 60 -6.05 4.84 9.69
CA TYR A 60 -5.12 4.32 10.69
C TYR A 60 -5.80 4.19 12.05
N SER A 61 -5.78 2.99 12.60
CA SER A 61 -6.20 2.69 13.98
C SER A 61 -4.99 2.28 14.80
N THR A 62 -4.98 2.58 16.10
CA THR A 62 -3.96 2.13 17.06
C THR A 62 -3.83 0.60 17.12
N GLU A 63 -4.89 -0.13 16.74
CA GLU A 63 -4.88 -1.59 16.62
C GLU A 63 -3.87 -2.10 15.56
N LEU A 64 -3.46 -1.24 14.62
CA LEU A 64 -2.46 -1.56 13.59
C LEU A 64 -1.01 -1.52 14.12
N ASP A 65 -0.79 -1.05 15.35
CA ASP A 65 0.53 -1.02 15.99
C ASP A 65 0.79 -2.29 16.83
N SER A 66 -0.25 -3.08 17.13
CA SER A 66 -0.16 -4.32 17.92
C SER A 66 -0.03 -5.61 17.10
N VAL A 67 0.30 -5.53 15.80
CA VAL A 67 0.39 -6.66 14.85
C VAL A 67 1.81 -7.09 14.51
#